data_AF-G2Q5U0-F1
#
_entry.id   AF-G2Q5U0-F1
#
_cell.length_a   1.000
_cell.length_b   1.000
_cell.length_c   1.000
_cell.angle_alpha   90.00
_cell.angle_beta   90.00
_cell.angle_gamma   90.00
#
_symmetry.space_group_name_H-M   'P 1'
#
loop_
_entity.id
_entity.type
_entity.pdbx_description
1 polymer ?
#
loop_
_entity_poly.entity_id
_entity_poly.type
_entity_poly.pdbx_seq_one_letter_code
_entity_poly.pdbx_strand_id
1 'polypeptide(L)'
;MNATQTVPRFLLPRLSWTGPLSTTTTATTGLQGAFAAALKQARITTNGAGGQAAPRRSIYTGGPNSTRRHGIMRDNAGSQPTRSLSCVVRNPALRRSFHATAARRRDHHFDTLRFVQRLQEEGFTEEQSVAMMKVLNDVIEESIQNLTRTMVPREEAAKTTYTQKVDFAKLRSELLSADSTESNATRAAHEKLTNDITKLNSRLRDEIGRTQASVRLDLNLEKGRIREEAVSQELKIKETETKIEQEAAALRQQLEQVKFQTLQWLIGVCTGFAALLLGAWRLLM
;
A
#
# COMPACT_ATOMS: atom_id res chain seq x y z
N MET A 1 -31.73 27.41 26.89
CA MET A 1 -31.47 28.16 25.65
C MET A 1 -29.97 28.16 25.44
N ASN A 2 -29.46 27.21 24.66
CA ASN A 2 -28.03 26.96 24.51
C ASN A 2 -27.51 27.68 23.27
N ALA A 3 -26.65 28.68 23.46
CA ALA A 3 -25.97 29.37 22.38
C ALA A 3 -24.66 28.64 22.05
N THR A 4 -24.61 27.98 20.90
CA THR A 4 -23.39 27.45 20.29
C THR A 4 -22.64 28.60 19.62
N GLN A 5 -21.58 29.10 20.25
CA GLN A 5 -20.63 30.03 19.62
C GLN A 5 -19.85 29.29 18.53
N THR A 6 -20.03 29.71 17.28
CA THR A 6 -19.27 29.24 16.12
C THR A 6 -17.98 30.05 16.01
N VAL A 7 -16.84 29.37 16.06
CA VAL A 7 -15.51 29.99 15.89
C VAL A 7 -15.35 30.43 14.42
N PRO A 8 -14.93 31.68 14.15
CA PRO A 8 -14.82 32.19 12.78
C PRO A 8 -13.65 31.57 12.00
N ARG A 9 -13.93 31.23 10.74
CA ARG A 9 -13.11 30.45 9.78
C ARG A 9 -11.75 31.04 9.37
N PHE A 10 -11.30 32.15 9.95
CA PHE A 10 -10.04 32.81 9.55
C PHE A 10 -8.79 32.33 10.30
N LEU A 11 -8.93 31.43 11.29
CA LEU A 11 -7.82 30.89 12.08
C LEU A 11 -7.26 29.55 11.55
N LEU A 12 -7.73 29.05 10.41
CA LEU A 12 -7.22 27.80 9.83
C LEU A 12 -6.13 28.10 8.79
N PRO A 13 -4.88 27.60 8.96
CA PRO A 13 -3.84 27.73 7.96
C PRO A 13 -4.22 26.97 6.68
N ARG A 14 -4.29 27.70 5.57
CA ARG A 14 -4.62 27.19 4.24
C ARG A 14 -3.44 26.40 3.67
N LEU A 15 -3.47 25.07 3.81
CA LEU A 15 -2.61 24.17 3.07
C LEU A 15 -3.13 24.02 1.63
N SER A 16 -2.59 24.79 0.69
CA SER A 16 -2.83 24.58 -0.74
C SER A 16 -1.84 23.57 -1.30
N TRP A 17 -2.29 22.32 -1.50
CA TRP A 17 -1.62 21.38 -2.38
C TRP A 17 -2.08 21.65 -3.82
N THR A 18 -1.22 22.25 -4.64
CA THR A 18 -1.44 22.37 -6.09
C THR A 18 -0.56 21.32 -6.78
N GLY A 19 -1.16 20.18 -7.15
CA GLY A 19 -0.59 19.27 -8.14
C GLY A 19 -1.20 19.57 -9.52
N PRO A 20 -0.43 19.52 -10.62
CA PRO A 20 -0.96 19.81 -11.95
C PRO A 20 -1.84 18.66 -12.46
N LEU A 21 -3.06 19.01 -12.87
CA LEU A 21 -4.02 18.12 -13.54
C LEU A 21 -3.82 18.24 -15.06
N SER A 22 -3.50 17.12 -15.72
CA SER A 22 -3.43 17.02 -17.17
C SER A 22 -4.81 17.21 -17.81
N THR A 23 -4.90 18.16 -18.72
CA THR A 23 -6.05 18.43 -19.60
C THR A 23 -6.30 17.27 -20.55
N THR A 24 -7.49 16.67 -20.47
CA THR A 24 -8.01 15.76 -21.51
C THR A 24 -9.06 16.52 -22.32
N THR A 25 -8.70 16.92 -23.54
CA THR A 25 -9.62 17.51 -24.50
C THR A 25 -10.21 16.40 -25.36
N THR A 26 -11.51 16.16 -25.20
CA THR A 26 -12.33 15.41 -26.16
C THR A 26 -12.58 16.26 -27.40
N ALA A 27 -12.11 15.81 -28.56
CA ALA A 27 -12.53 16.30 -29.86
C ALA A 27 -12.90 15.10 -30.75
N THR A 28 -14.16 15.12 -31.17
CA THR A 28 -14.82 14.17 -32.05
C THR A 28 -14.68 14.62 -33.50
N THR A 29 -13.98 13.86 -34.36
CA THR A 29 -14.32 13.77 -35.80
C THR A 29 -13.69 12.51 -36.40
N GLY A 30 -14.47 11.78 -37.21
CA GLY A 30 -14.16 10.43 -37.66
C GLY A 30 -13.39 10.29 -38.98
N LEU A 31 -13.26 9.00 -39.35
CA LEU A 31 -12.95 8.42 -40.66
C LEU A 31 -11.56 8.69 -41.25
N GLN A 32 -10.66 7.71 -41.19
CA GLN A 32 -10.23 6.88 -42.34
C GLN A 32 -9.10 5.91 -41.95
N GLY A 33 -8.97 4.84 -42.72
CA GLY A 33 -8.30 3.59 -42.37
C GLY A 33 -6.78 3.64 -42.25
N ALA A 34 -6.22 2.62 -41.59
CA ALA A 34 -5.18 1.76 -42.16
C ALA A 34 -4.88 0.59 -41.21
N PHE A 35 -5.21 -0.61 -41.66
CA PHE A 35 -4.61 -1.85 -41.17
C PHE A 35 -3.14 -1.87 -41.60
N ALA A 36 -2.20 -2.02 -40.67
CA ALA A 36 -0.88 -2.54 -40.96
C ALA A 36 -0.25 -3.18 -39.72
N ALA A 37 -0.03 -4.48 -39.83
CA ALA A 37 0.65 -5.33 -38.87
C ALA A 37 2.14 -4.99 -38.75
N ALA A 38 2.71 -5.15 -37.55
CA ALA A 38 4.15 -5.30 -37.38
C ALA A 38 4.44 -6.40 -36.36
N LEU A 39 4.76 -7.58 -36.91
CA LEU A 39 5.22 -8.75 -36.19
C LEU A 39 6.58 -8.52 -35.53
N LYS A 40 6.75 -9.15 -34.36
CA LYS A 40 8.03 -9.60 -33.82
C LYS A 40 8.79 -10.50 -34.81
N GLN A 41 10.10 -10.30 -34.91
CA GLN A 41 11.14 -11.33 -35.10
C GLN A 41 12.49 -10.64 -34.80
N ALA A 42 13.25 -10.98 -33.76
CA ALA A 42 14.00 -12.22 -33.57
C ALA A 42 14.88 -12.57 -34.79
N ARG A 43 16.15 -12.15 -34.77
CA ARG A 43 17.22 -12.77 -35.55
C ARG A 43 18.52 -12.83 -34.74
N ILE A 44 18.93 -14.07 -34.48
CA ILE A 44 20.23 -14.53 -34.00
C ILE A 44 21.17 -14.71 -35.21
N THR A 45 22.49 -14.69 -34.94
CA THR A 45 23.69 -15.16 -35.69
C THR A 45 24.65 -14.01 -36.07
N THR A 46 25.97 -14.01 -35.82
CA THR A 46 26.94 -15.02 -35.31
C THR A 46 28.27 -14.32 -35.02
N ASN A 47 28.95 -14.76 -33.94
CA ASN A 47 30.39 -14.89 -33.68
C ASN A 47 31.46 -13.95 -34.27
N GLY A 48 32.30 -13.43 -33.35
CA GLY A 48 33.65 -12.92 -33.62
C GLY A 48 34.45 -12.60 -32.34
N ALA A 49 35.00 -13.64 -31.70
CA ALA A 49 36.23 -13.75 -30.90
C ALA A 49 36.66 -12.69 -29.84
N GLY A 50 37.01 -13.19 -28.64
CA GLY A 50 38.21 -12.73 -27.89
C GLY A 50 38.01 -12.21 -26.46
N GLY A 51 38.57 -12.91 -25.46
CA GLY A 51 38.83 -12.34 -24.12
C GLY A 51 38.42 -13.21 -22.93
N GLN A 52 39.35 -14.01 -22.42
CA GLN A 52 39.20 -14.92 -21.28
C GLN A 52 39.32 -14.21 -19.91
N ALA A 53 38.83 -14.93 -18.89
CA ALA A 53 39.34 -15.01 -17.51
C ALA A 53 38.80 -14.03 -16.45
N ALA A 54 37.87 -14.55 -15.65
CA ALA A 54 37.73 -14.24 -14.22
C ALA A 54 38.60 -15.20 -13.39
N PRO A 55 38.88 -14.87 -12.13
CA PRO A 55 38.68 -15.89 -11.10
C PRO A 55 37.99 -15.40 -9.82
N ARG A 56 37.10 -16.27 -9.34
CA ARG A 56 36.54 -16.38 -7.98
C ARG A 56 37.65 -16.57 -6.94
N ARG A 57 37.45 -16.04 -5.73
CA ARG A 57 38.03 -16.61 -4.50
C ARG A 57 37.00 -16.65 -3.37
N SER A 58 36.84 -17.87 -2.84
CA SER A 58 36.10 -18.27 -1.63
C SER A 58 37.14 -18.79 -0.64
N ILE A 59 37.01 -18.48 0.66
CA ILE A 59 37.94 -18.87 1.72
C ILE A 59 37.14 -19.19 3.02
N TYR A 60 37.08 -20.49 3.32
CA TYR A 60 37.14 -21.26 4.60
C TYR A 60 36.17 -20.92 5.76
N THR A 61 35.25 -21.79 6.21
CA THR A 61 35.31 -23.09 6.96
C THR A 61 35.80 -22.98 8.41
N GLY A 62 34.95 -23.38 9.36
CA GLY A 62 35.23 -23.51 10.80
C GLY A 62 35.56 -24.93 11.26
N GLY A 63 35.98 -25.06 12.53
CA GLY A 63 36.26 -26.30 13.27
C GLY A 63 36.83 -26.05 14.68
N PRO A 64 36.77 -27.02 15.63
CA PRO A 64 36.18 -26.80 16.97
C PRO A 64 37.03 -27.21 18.20
N ASN A 65 36.39 -27.16 19.39
CA ASN A 65 36.67 -27.80 20.70
C ASN A 65 37.52 -27.08 21.78
N SER A 66 36.93 -26.84 22.96
CA SER A 66 37.26 -27.59 24.19
C SER A 66 36.39 -27.17 25.39
N THR A 67 35.64 -28.14 25.90
CA THR A 67 34.86 -28.18 27.14
C THR A 67 35.79 -28.35 28.35
N ARG A 68 35.55 -27.65 29.47
CA ARG A 68 35.82 -28.20 30.82
C ARG A 68 35.07 -27.45 31.93
N ARG A 69 34.14 -28.18 32.56
CA ARG A 69 33.57 -27.96 33.90
C ARG A 69 34.43 -28.70 34.93
N HIS A 70 34.62 -28.11 36.11
CA HIS A 70 34.45 -28.68 37.48
C HIS A 70 35.43 -28.07 38.49
N GLY A 71 34.93 -27.72 39.68
CA GLY A 71 35.76 -27.54 40.89
C GLY A 71 35.12 -26.64 41.94
N ILE A 72 34.45 -27.25 42.92
CA ILE A 72 33.88 -26.65 44.13
C ILE A 72 34.94 -26.67 45.25
N MET A 73 35.06 -25.57 46.02
CA MET A 73 35.38 -25.48 47.46
C MET A 73 35.47 -23.97 47.79
N ARG A 74 34.49 -23.33 48.45
CA ARG A 74 34.19 -23.27 49.89
C ARG A 74 35.43 -22.98 50.75
N ASP A 75 35.57 -21.73 51.18
CA ASP A 75 35.80 -21.39 52.59
C ASP A 75 35.41 -19.94 52.90
N ASN A 76 35.08 -19.77 54.18
CA ASN A 76 34.26 -18.74 54.79
C ASN A 76 35.13 -17.82 55.65
N ALA A 77 34.94 -16.50 55.60
CA ALA A 77 34.99 -15.57 56.75
C ALA A 77 35.23 -14.11 56.32
N GLY A 78 34.51 -13.19 56.96
CA GLY A 78 35.07 -11.88 57.31
C GLY A 78 34.46 -10.63 56.66
N SER A 79 33.52 -10.02 57.38
CA SER A 79 33.43 -8.57 57.64
C SER A 79 33.26 -7.54 56.49
N GLN A 80 32.04 -7.02 56.43
CA GLN A 80 31.59 -5.62 56.18
C GLN A 80 31.86 -4.90 54.82
N PRO A 81 30.86 -4.16 54.30
CA PRO A 81 30.92 -3.51 52.99
C PRO A 81 31.41 -2.05 53.07
N THR A 82 32.59 -1.76 52.53
CA THR A 82 32.95 -0.38 52.18
C THR A 82 32.37 -0.04 50.81
N ARG A 83 31.35 0.82 50.81
CA ARG A 83 30.76 1.45 49.62
C ARG A 83 31.84 2.14 48.79
N SER A 84 32.17 1.55 47.64
CA SER A 84 32.93 2.21 46.57
C SER A 84 32.02 2.30 45.35
N LEU A 85 31.41 3.47 45.15
CA LEU A 85 30.64 3.80 43.95
C LEU A 85 31.63 4.10 42.82
N SER A 86 31.85 3.11 41.97
CA SER A 86 32.69 3.24 40.77
C SER A 86 31.97 4.04 39.69
N CYS A 87 32.61 5.16 39.34
CA CYS A 87 32.69 5.78 38.02
C CYS A 87 31.40 5.89 37.20
N VAL A 88 30.59 6.90 37.52
CA VAL A 88 29.79 7.56 36.47
C VAL A 88 30.76 8.21 35.48
N VAL A 89 30.66 7.75 34.24
CA VAL A 89 31.31 8.29 33.04
C VAL A 89 31.31 9.81 33.07
N ARG A 90 32.52 10.38 33.20
CA ARG A 90 32.80 11.82 33.26
C ARG A 90 32.65 12.40 31.87
N ASN A 91 31.42 12.67 31.44
CA ASN A 91 31.15 13.32 30.16
C ASN A 91 31.39 14.85 30.33
N PRO A 92 32.39 15.46 29.65
CA PRO A 92 32.77 16.86 29.87
C PRO A 92 31.72 17.87 29.31
N ALA A 93 30.71 17.41 28.58
CA ALA A 93 29.68 18.27 27.98
C ALA A 93 28.53 18.68 28.94
N LEU A 94 28.54 18.24 30.20
CA LEU A 94 27.50 18.54 31.19
C LEU A 94 27.99 19.35 32.40
N ARG A 95 29.09 20.11 32.25
CA ARG A 95 29.37 21.20 33.19
C ARG A 95 28.42 22.36 32.88
N ARG A 96 27.18 22.23 33.36
CA ARG A 96 26.35 23.42 33.68
C ARG A 96 27.20 24.27 34.61
N SER A 97 27.79 25.34 34.08
CA SER A 97 28.28 26.43 34.90
C SER A 97 27.06 27.07 35.54
N PHE A 98 26.71 26.59 36.74
CA PHE A 98 25.85 27.32 37.65
C PHE A 98 26.62 28.58 38.03
N HIS A 99 26.49 29.63 37.22
CA HIS A 99 26.85 30.97 37.63
C HIS A 99 25.82 31.39 38.69
N ALA A 100 26.05 30.97 39.94
CA ALA A 100 25.55 31.73 41.07
C ALA A 100 26.25 33.07 40.97
N THR A 101 25.56 34.11 40.48
CA THR A 101 26.07 35.47 40.60
C THR A 101 26.44 35.64 42.07
N ALA A 102 27.71 35.93 42.38
CA ALA A 102 28.12 36.18 43.75
C ALA A 102 27.11 37.18 44.34
N ALA A 103 26.55 36.87 45.51
CA ALA A 103 25.58 37.73 46.17
C ALA A 103 26.30 39.04 46.48
N ARG A 104 26.19 39.99 45.54
CA ARG A 104 26.75 41.32 45.69
C ARG A 104 25.95 41.91 46.85
N ARG A 105 26.62 42.17 47.98
CA ARG A 105 26.00 42.85 49.10
C ARG A 105 25.35 44.11 48.53
N ARG A 106 24.06 44.28 48.79
CA ARG A 106 23.31 45.46 48.36
C ARG A 106 23.87 46.63 49.17
N ASP A 107 24.89 47.29 48.64
CA ASP A 107 25.33 48.59 49.13
C ASP A 107 24.29 49.61 48.70
N HIS A 108 23.15 49.61 49.39
CA HIS A 108 22.08 50.61 49.25
C HIS A 108 21.81 51.20 50.64
N HIS A 109 22.86 51.51 51.38
CA HIS A 109 22.72 52.36 52.57
C HIS A 109 22.83 53.79 52.08
N PHE A 110 21.69 54.38 51.76
CA PHE A 110 21.62 55.82 51.59
C PHE A 110 21.88 56.46 52.95
N ASP A 111 23.09 56.99 53.14
CA ASP A 111 23.54 57.56 54.40
C ASP A 111 22.95 58.98 54.56
N THR A 112 21.83 59.03 55.28
CA THR A 112 21.08 60.26 55.50
C THR A 112 21.86 61.28 56.34
N LEU A 113 22.69 60.82 57.28
CA LEU A 113 23.46 61.67 58.17
C LEU A 113 24.62 62.34 57.43
N ARG A 114 25.37 61.57 56.63
CA ARG A 114 26.49 62.10 55.85
C ARG A 114 26.05 63.13 54.82
N PHE A 115 24.86 62.97 54.25
CA PHE A 115 24.29 63.93 53.32
C PHE A 115 23.89 65.25 54.00
N VAL A 116 23.30 65.18 55.20
CA VAL A 116 22.97 66.38 55.99
C VAL A 116 24.23 67.11 56.43
N GLN A 117 25.26 66.39 56.89
CA GLN A 117 26.55 66.98 57.27
C GLN A 117 27.21 67.73 56.10
N ARG A 118 27.20 67.13 54.90
CA ARG A 118 27.74 67.77 53.70
C ARG A 118 26.97 69.05 53.31
N LEU A 119 25.65 69.07 53.47
CA LEU A 119 24.86 70.29 53.22
C LEU A 119 25.16 71.40 54.23
N GLN A 120 25.38 71.03 55.49
CA GLN A 120 25.79 71.98 56.52
C GLN A 120 27.20 72.56 56.25
N GLU A 121 28.14 71.74 55.77
CA GLU A 121 29.48 72.18 55.34
C GLU A 121 29.43 73.19 54.18
N GLU A 122 28.44 73.07 53.29
CA GLU A 122 28.20 73.98 52.16
C GLU A 122 27.39 75.24 52.55
N GLY A 123 27.11 75.44 53.84
CA GLY A 123 26.50 76.67 54.37
C GLY A 123 24.97 76.65 54.51
N PHE A 124 24.31 75.50 54.38
CA PHE A 124 22.88 75.35 54.67
C PHE A 124 22.63 75.22 56.18
N THR A 125 21.49 75.73 56.64
CA THR A 125 21.08 75.50 58.04
C THR A 125 20.73 74.03 58.26
N GLU A 126 20.86 73.55 59.50
CA GLU A 126 20.56 72.17 59.85
C GLU A 126 19.11 71.81 59.50
N GLU A 127 18.16 72.70 59.79
CA GLU A 127 16.74 72.51 59.49
C GLU A 127 16.46 72.38 57.98
N GLN A 128 17.12 73.21 57.16
CA GLN A 128 17.00 73.15 55.70
C GLN A 128 17.60 71.87 55.11
N SER A 129 18.75 71.46 55.65
CA SER A 129 19.45 70.24 55.24
C SER A 129 18.61 68.99 55.55
N VAL A 130 17.97 68.95 56.73
CA VAL A 130 17.05 67.89 57.13
C VAL A 130 15.78 67.89 56.28
N ALA A 131 15.24 69.06 55.93
CA ALA A 131 14.06 69.16 55.07
C ALA A 131 14.34 68.65 53.65
N MET A 132 15.47 69.02 53.04
CA MET A 132 15.88 68.52 51.72
C MET A 132 16.13 67.01 51.71
N MET A 133 16.71 66.47 52.78
CA MET A 133 16.89 65.03 52.96
C MET A 133 15.56 64.27 52.93
N LYS A 134 14.52 64.79 53.60
CA LYS A 134 13.19 64.16 53.61
C LYS A 134 12.56 64.10 52.22
N VAL A 135 12.59 65.22 51.48
CA VAL A 135 12.07 65.28 50.10
C VAL A 135 12.82 64.31 49.18
N LEU A 136 14.15 64.23 49.31
CA LEU A 136 14.95 63.31 48.52
C LEU A 136 14.66 61.84 48.86
N ASN A 137 14.43 61.52 50.13
CA ASN A 137 14.02 60.19 50.56
C ASN A 137 12.68 59.79 49.91
N ASP A 138 11.69 60.69 49.91
CA ASP A 138 10.39 60.46 49.29
C ASP A 138 10.52 60.19 47.77
N VAL A 139 11.31 60.97 47.05
CA VAL A 139 11.56 60.78 45.60
C VAL A 139 12.32 59.48 45.32
N ILE A 140 13.29 59.11 46.16
CA ILE A 140 14.04 57.85 46.03
C ILE A 140 13.12 56.65 46.28
N GLU A 141 12.28 56.71 47.31
CA GLU A 141 11.34 55.65 47.64
C GLU A 141 10.31 55.46 46.51
N GLU A 142 9.75 56.55 45.97
CA GLU A 142 8.85 56.50 44.81
C GLU A 142 9.55 55.90 43.57
N SER A 143 10.79 56.31 43.30
CA SER A 143 11.59 55.79 42.18
C SER A 143 11.92 54.31 42.32
N ILE A 144 12.32 53.85 43.52
CA ILE A 144 12.62 52.44 43.80
C ILE A 144 11.35 51.60 43.67
N GLN A 145 10.21 52.07 44.16
CA GLN A 145 8.93 51.37 44.01
C GLN A 145 8.51 51.27 42.54
N ASN A 146 8.64 52.35 41.77
CA ASN A 146 8.32 52.35 40.34
C ASN A 146 9.22 51.38 39.53
N LEU A 147 10.53 51.36 39.83
CA LEU A 147 11.47 50.41 39.21
C LEU A 147 11.16 48.97 39.62
N THR A 148 10.94 48.73 40.91
CA THR A 148 10.67 47.38 41.43
C THR A 148 9.36 46.82 40.90
N ARG A 149 8.36 47.66 40.61
CA ARG A 149 7.07 47.23 40.03
C ARG A 149 7.19 46.56 38.66
N THR A 150 8.18 46.95 37.86
CA THR A 150 8.41 46.38 36.51
C THR A 150 9.47 45.29 36.50
N MET A 151 10.24 45.14 37.58
CA MET A 151 11.27 44.12 37.71
C MET A 151 10.71 42.84 38.33
N VAL A 152 11.23 41.70 37.88
CA VAL A 152 10.88 40.39 38.44
C VAL A 152 12.01 39.94 39.38
N PRO A 153 11.70 39.53 40.62
CA PRO A 153 12.70 38.97 41.51
C PRO A 153 13.29 37.69 40.91
N ARG A 154 14.61 37.50 41.09
CA ARG A 154 15.33 36.36 40.49
C ARG A 154 14.80 35.00 40.93
N GLU A 155 14.23 34.92 42.13
CA GLU A 155 13.62 33.69 42.64
C GLU A 155 12.36 33.30 41.84
N GLU A 156 11.46 34.24 41.58
CA GLU A 156 10.25 34.00 40.78
C GLU A 156 10.61 33.70 39.32
N ALA A 157 11.60 34.40 38.76
CA ALA A 157 12.11 34.10 37.42
C ALA A 157 12.69 32.68 37.34
N ALA A 158 13.46 32.25 38.35
CA ALA A 158 14.03 30.90 38.41
C ALA A 158 12.94 29.83 38.57
N LYS A 159 11.94 30.07 39.43
CA LYS A 159 10.80 29.17 39.64
C LYS A 159 9.99 29.01 38.35
N THR A 160 9.66 30.10 37.68
CA THR A 160 8.92 30.08 36.40
C THR A 160 9.69 29.31 35.33
N THR A 161 11.00 29.56 35.23
CA THR A 161 11.88 28.83 34.30
C THR A 161 11.94 27.34 34.62
N TYR A 162 11.91 26.96 35.91
CA TYR A 162 11.90 25.56 36.32
C TYR A 162 10.59 24.88 35.92
N THR A 163 9.44 25.50 36.21
CA THR A 163 8.12 24.98 35.82
C THR A 163 8.04 24.78 34.30
N GLN A 164 8.44 25.78 33.52
CA GLN A 164 8.50 25.68 32.06
C GLN A 164 9.33 24.48 31.59
N LYS A 165 10.51 24.25 32.19
CA LYS A 165 11.36 23.11 31.82
C LYS A 165 10.72 21.76 32.14
N VAL A 166 10.02 21.67 33.26
CA VAL A 166 9.28 20.45 33.63
C VAL A 166 8.13 20.22 32.66
N ASP A 167 7.39 21.27 32.31
CA ASP A 167 6.29 21.20 31.35
C ASP A 167 6.78 20.78 29.96
N PHE A 168 7.90 21.34 29.47
CA PHE A 168 8.52 20.91 28.22
C PHE A 168 8.99 19.46 28.25
N ALA A 169 9.55 19.00 29.38
CA ALA A 169 9.94 17.60 29.52
C ALA A 169 8.72 16.67 29.48
N LYS A 170 7.63 17.07 30.14
CA LYS A 170 6.36 16.31 30.14
C LYS A 170 5.74 16.27 28.75
N LEU A 171 5.60 17.42 28.08
CA LEU A 171 5.07 17.51 26.71
C LEU A 171 5.88 16.68 25.73
N ARG A 172 7.21 16.69 25.86
CA ARG A 172 8.09 15.85 25.04
C ARG A 172 7.82 14.36 25.27
N SER A 173 7.65 13.95 26.52
CA SER A 173 7.35 12.55 26.85
C SER A 173 5.98 12.12 26.32
N GLU A 174 4.96 12.97 26.47
CA GLU A 174 3.62 12.72 25.94
C GLU A 174 3.62 12.66 24.41
N LEU A 175 4.33 13.59 23.75
CA LEU A 175 4.48 13.59 22.29
C LEU A 175 5.16 12.32 21.80
N LEU A 176 6.29 11.91 22.40
CA LEU A 176 6.99 10.68 22.02
C LEU A 176 6.11 9.43 22.24
N SER A 177 5.33 9.41 23.32
CA SER A 177 4.41 8.31 23.60
C SER A 177 3.26 8.27 22.59
N ALA A 178 2.68 9.43 22.24
CA ALA A 178 1.61 9.54 21.26
C ALA A 178 2.10 9.15 19.86
N ASP A 179 3.24 9.69 19.43
CA ASP A 179 3.90 9.38 18.15
C ASP A 179 4.21 7.89 18.02
N SER A 180 4.81 7.28 19.06
CA SER A 180 5.05 5.83 19.06
C SER A 180 3.76 5.02 18.98
N THR A 181 2.69 5.46 19.66
CA THR A 181 1.41 4.76 19.64
C THR A 181 0.74 4.84 18.27
N GLU A 182 0.73 6.02 17.65
CA GLU A 182 0.18 6.26 16.32
C GLU A 182 1.00 5.53 15.25
N SER A 183 2.33 5.58 15.33
CA SER A 183 3.22 4.83 14.43
C SER A 183 2.98 3.32 14.52
N ASN A 184 2.81 2.79 15.73
CA ASN A 184 2.48 1.38 15.92
C ASN A 184 1.08 1.01 15.38
N ALA A 185 0.09 1.88 15.58
CA ALA A 185 -1.27 1.67 15.08
C ALA A 185 -1.32 1.67 13.54
N THR A 186 -0.65 2.63 12.91
CA THR A 186 -0.55 2.73 11.45
C THR A 186 0.21 1.54 10.86
N ARG A 187 1.32 1.11 11.50
CA ARG A 187 2.05 -0.10 11.09
C ARG A 187 1.19 -1.35 11.21
N ALA A 188 0.47 -1.53 12.31
CA ALA A 188 -0.42 -2.68 12.50
C ALA A 188 -1.55 -2.70 11.45
N ALA A 189 -2.14 -1.53 11.14
CA ALA A 189 -3.14 -1.42 10.08
C ALA A 189 -2.56 -1.76 8.70
N HIS A 190 -1.33 -1.31 8.40
CA HIS A 190 -0.64 -1.62 7.15
C HIS A 190 -0.34 -3.13 7.01
N GLU A 191 0.15 -3.78 8.06
CA GLU A 191 0.38 -5.22 8.09
C GLU A 191 -0.93 -6.00 7.90
N LYS A 192 -2.01 -5.59 8.56
CA LYS A 192 -3.34 -6.18 8.36
C LYS A 192 -3.82 -6.04 6.91
N LEU A 193 -3.75 -4.84 6.33
CA LEU A 193 -4.16 -4.60 4.94
C LEU A 193 -3.33 -5.43 3.96
N THR A 194 -2.02 -5.56 4.20
CA THR A 194 -1.14 -6.41 3.39
C THR A 194 -1.56 -7.88 3.47
N ASN A 195 -1.91 -8.37 4.66
CA ASN A 195 -2.42 -9.73 4.84
C ASN A 195 -3.79 -9.93 4.16
N ASP A 196 -4.66 -8.94 4.18
CA ASP A 196 -5.96 -9.02 3.52
C ASP A 196 -5.81 -9.01 1.99
N ILE A 197 -4.90 -8.20 1.45
CA ILE A 197 -4.56 -8.20 0.02
C ILE A 197 -4.03 -9.56 -0.43
N THR A 198 -3.11 -10.16 0.31
CA THR A 198 -2.56 -11.48 -0.05
C THR A 198 -3.62 -12.58 0.01
N LYS A 199 -4.50 -12.56 1.01
CA LYS A 199 -5.65 -13.48 1.10
C LYS A 199 -6.63 -13.30 -0.06
N LEU A 200 -6.98 -12.06 -0.39
CA LEU A 200 -7.86 -11.75 -1.52
C LEU A 200 -7.25 -12.21 -2.85
N ASN A 201 -5.95 -11.98 -3.04
CA ASN A 201 -5.25 -12.43 -4.23
C ASN A 201 -5.28 -13.95 -4.38
N SER A 202 -5.03 -14.70 -3.29
CA SER A 202 -5.14 -16.16 -3.29
C SER A 202 -6.55 -16.61 -3.65
N ARG A 203 -7.59 -16.07 -2.99
CA ARG A 203 -8.99 -16.42 -3.26
C ARG A 203 -9.38 -16.14 -4.71
N LEU A 204 -8.98 -14.99 -5.24
CA LEU A 204 -9.25 -14.61 -6.62
C LEU A 204 -8.56 -15.57 -7.60
N ARG A 205 -7.30 -15.97 -7.34
CA ARG A 205 -6.63 -16.99 -8.15
C ARG A 205 -7.35 -18.34 -8.09
N ASP A 206 -7.81 -18.75 -6.92
CA ASP A 206 -8.55 -20.01 -6.74
C ASP A 206 -9.91 -19.97 -7.47
N GLU A 207 -10.62 -18.85 -7.41
CA GLU A 207 -11.88 -18.64 -8.14
C GLU A 207 -11.67 -18.59 -9.65
N ILE A 208 -10.62 -17.92 -10.13
CA ILE A 208 -10.26 -17.95 -11.55
C ILE A 208 -9.91 -19.38 -11.99
N GLY A 209 -9.14 -20.11 -11.18
CA GLY A 209 -8.80 -21.51 -11.47
C GLY A 209 -10.05 -22.41 -11.54
N ARG A 210 -10.97 -22.24 -10.58
CA ARG A 210 -12.24 -22.98 -10.53
C ARG A 210 -13.15 -22.64 -11.70
N THR A 211 -13.32 -21.36 -12.03
CA THR A 211 -14.14 -20.93 -13.18
C THR A 211 -13.52 -21.38 -14.50
N GLN A 212 -12.20 -21.31 -14.65
CA GLN A 212 -11.50 -21.83 -15.82
C GLN A 212 -11.68 -23.34 -15.98
N ALA A 213 -11.57 -24.12 -14.89
CA ALA A 213 -11.82 -25.55 -14.92
C ALA A 213 -13.28 -25.86 -15.29
N SER A 214 -14.24 -25.10 -14.75
CA SER A 214 -15.66 -25.25 -15.08
C SER A 214 -15.93 -24.98 -16.55
N VAL A 215 -15.39 -23.90 -17.11
CA VAL A 215 -15.55 -23.56 -18.53
C VAL A 215 -14.90 -24.62 -19.43
N ARG A 216 -13.73 -25.14 -19.06
CA ARG A 216 -13.10 -26.24 -19.80
C ARG A 216 -13.95 -27.51 -19.79
N LEU A 217 -14.54 -27.85 -18.65
CA LEU A 217 -15.44 -28.99 -18.54
C LEU A 217 -16.69 -28.78 -19.40
N ASP A 218 -17.32 -27.61 -19.31
CA ASP A 218 -18.50 -27.26 -20.08
C ASP A 218 -18.25 -27.38 -21.59
N LEU A 219 -17.15 -26.80 -22.08
CA LEU A 219 -16.74 -26.94 -23.49
C LEU A 219 -16.46 -28.39 -23.89
N ASN A 220 -15.89 -29.20 -23.00
CA ASN A 220 -15.63 -30.60 -23.29
C ASN A 220 -16.93 -31.43 -23.35
N LEU A 221 -17.87 -31.17 -22.44
CA LEU A 221 -19.20 -31.79 -22.47
C LEU A 221 -19.97 -31.37 -23.73
N GLU A 222 -19.93 -30.09 -24.09
CA GLU A 222 -20.60 -29.59 -25.29
C GLU A 222 -19.97 -30.17 -26.57
N LYS A 223 -18.64 -30.31 -26.63
CA LYS A 223 -17.99 -31.03 -27.74
C LYS A 223 -18.41 -32.50 -27.80
N GLY A 224 -18.56 -33.16 -26.65
CA GLY A 224 -19.09 -34.52 -26.56
C GLY A 224 -20.50 -34.60 -27.12
N ARG A 225 -21.38 -33.69 -26.69
CA ARG A 225 -22.77 -33.60 -27.14
C ARG A 225 -22.88 -33.33 -28.64
N ILE A 226 -22.13 -32.36 -29.18
CA ILE A 226 -22.07 -32.09 -30.62
C ILE A 226 -21.64 -33.34 -31.40
N ARG A 227 -20.66 -34.10 -30.88
CA ARG A 227 -20.20 -35.34 -31.52
C ARG A 227 -21.28 -36.42 -31.50
N GLU A 228 -21.96 -36.60 -30.37
CA GLU A 228 -23.07 -37.55 -30.24
C GLU A 228 -24.23 -37.20 -31.17
N GLU A 229 -24.60 -35.92 -31.24
CA GLU A 229 -25.62 -35.41 -32.16
C GLU A 229 -25.21 -35.62 -33.62
N ALA A 230 -23.95 -35.36 -33.98
CA ALA A 230 -23.42 -35.60 -35.33
C ALA A 230 -23.47 -37.09 -35.71
N VAL A 231 -23.07 -37.99 -34.82
CA VAL A 231 -23.17 -39.44 -35.05
C VAL A 231 -24.62 -39.89 -35.17
N SER A 232 -25.53 -39.34 -34.35
CA SER A 232 -26.96 -39.63 -34.46
C SER A 232 -27.53 -39.20 -35.81
N GLN A 233 -27.14 -38.02 -36.31
CA GLN A 233 -27.52 -37.54 -37.63
C GLN A 233 -26.92 -38.42 -38.73
N GLU A 234 -25.66 -38.83 -38.63
CA GLU A 234 -25.01 -39.73 -39.59
C GLU A 234 -25.75 -41.08 -39.68
N LEU A 235 -26.18 -41.63 -38.55
CA LEU A 235 -26.94 -42.88 -38.51
C LEU A 235 -28.32 -42.73 -39.17
N LYS A 236 -29.03 -41.63 -38.89
CA LYS A 236 -30.32 -41.33 -39.56
C LYS A 236 -30.15 -41.19 -41.08
N ILE A 237 -29.05 -40.55 -41.52
CA ILE A 237 -28.73 -40.42 -42.94
C ILE A 237 -28.52 -41.81 -43.56
N LYS A 238 -27.73 -42.68 -42.93
CA LYS A 238 -27.51 -44.06 -43.41
C LYS A 238 -28.80 -44.88 -43.45
N GLU A 239 -29.66 -44.77 -42.44
CA GLU A 239 -30.97 -45.41 -42.46
C GLU A 239 -31.82 -44.92 -43.65
N THR A 240 -31.83 -43.61 -43.92
CA THR A 240 -32.55 -43.09 -45.09
C THR A 240 -31.91 -43.50 -46.41
N GLU A 241 -30.58 -43.57 -46.49
CA GLU A 241 -29.84 -44.02 -47.67
C GLU A 241 -30.19 -45.48 -47.99
N THR A 242 -30.18 -46.37 -46.99
CA THR A 242 -30.58 -47.77 -47.18
C THR A 242 -32.04 -47.93 -47.58
N LYS A 243 -32.96 -47.09 -47.07
CA LYS A 243 -34.36 -47.08 -47.51
C LYS A 243 -34.49 -46.64 -48.98
N ILE A 244 -33.75 -45.62 -49.39
CA ILE A 244 -33.73 -45.17 -50.80
C ILE A 244 -33.18 -46.28 -51.70
N GLU A 245 -32.12 -46.97 -51.30
CA GLU A 245 -31.59 -48.11 -52.06
C GLU A 245 -32.62 -49.25 -52.19
N GLN A 246 -33.35 -49.57 -51.11
CA GLN A 246 -34.42 -50.56 -51.13
C GLN A 246 -35.57 -50.15 -52.05
N GLU A 247 -36.03 -48.90 -51.97
CA GLU A 247 -37.06 -48.37 -52.86
C GLU A 247 -36.59 -48.35 -54.33
N ALA A 248 -35.33 -47.99 -54.59
CA ALA A 248 -34.75 -48.01 -55.92
C ALA A 248 -34.65 -49.44 -56.49
N ALA A 249 -34.28 -50.42 -55.68
CA ALA A 249 -34.27 -51.83 -56.06
C ALA A 249 -35.69 -52.35 -56.35
N ALA A 250 -36.67 -51.97 -55.51
CA ALA A 250 -38.07 -52.31 -55.72
C ALA A 250 -38.62 -51.70 -57.03
N LEU A 251 -38.35 -50.42 -57.29
CA LEU A 251 -38.71 -49.76 -58.54
C LEU A 251 -38.04 -50.41 -59.76
N ARG A 252 -36.79 -50.83 -59.63
CA ARG A 252 -36.08 -51.56 -60.69
C ARG A 252 -36.73 -52.91 -60.98
N GLN A 253 -37.11 -53.66 -59.95
CA GLN A 253 -37.82 -54.93 -60.09
C GLN A 253 -39.19 -54.73 -60.73
N GLN A 254 -39.96 -53.72 -60.31
CA GLN A 254 -41.23 -53.36 -60.96
C GLN A 254 -41.03 -53.01 -62.43
N LEU A 255 -39.97 -52.28 -62.77
CA LEU A 255 -39.65 -51.92 -64.14
C LEU A 255 -39.27 -53.16 -64.99
N GLU A 256 -38.50 -54.09 -64.45
CA GLU A 256 -38.22 -55.38 -65.11
C GLU A 256 -39.49 -56.21 -65.31
N GLN A 257 -40.37 -56.27 -64.30
CA GLN A 257 -41.67 -56.95 -64.41
C GLN A 257 -42.55 -56.32 -65.51
N VAL A 258 -42.65 -54.98 -65.55
CA VAL A 258 -43.40 -54.27 -66.59
C VAL A 258 -42.83 -54.54 -67.98
N LYS A 259 -41.50 -54.60 -68.12
CA LYS A 259 -40.83 -55.00 -69.38
C LYS A 259 -41.21 -56.42 -69.81
N PHE A 260 -41.17 -57.39 -68.90
CA PHE A 260 -41.58 -58.77 -69.22
C PHE A 260 -43.06 -58.86 -69.59
N GLN A 261 -43.94 -58.12 -68.90
CA GLN A 261 -45.37 -58.07 -69.23
C GLN A 261 -45.59 -57.47 -70.63
N THR A 262 -44.92 -56.37 -70.97
CA THR A 262 -45.02 -55.78 -72.32
C THR A 262 -44.48 -56.71 -73.40
N LEU A 263 -43.37 -57.41 -73.14
CA LEU A 263 -42.86 -58.44 -74.06
C LEU A 263 -43.85 -59.59 -74.24
N GLN A 264 -44.52 -60.04 -73.17
CA GLN A 264 -45.54 -61.09 -73.24
C GLN A 264 -46.75 -60.66 -74.06
N TRP A 265 -47.26 -59.43 -73.87
CA TRP A 265 -48.34 -58.87 -74.70
C TRP A 265 -47.90 -58.75 -76.17
N LEU A 266 -46.67 -58.31 -76.42
CA LEU A 266 -46.11 -58.22 -77.77
C LEU A 266 -46.10 -59.58 -78.46
N ILE A 267 -45.62 -60.63 -77.77
CA ILE A 267 -45.65 -62.01 -78.30
C ILE A 267 -47.08 -62.46 -78.58
N GLY A 268 -48.02 -62.17 -77.67
CA GLY A 268 -49.44 -62.49 -77.84
C GLY A 268 -50.06 -61.82 -79.08
N VAL A 269 -49.81 -60.52 -79.27
CA VAL A 269 -50.31 -59.75 -80.42
C VAL A 269 -49.68 -60.23 -81.73
N CYS A 270 -48.35 -60.44 -81.76
CA CYS A 270 -47.67 -60.98 -82.94
C CYS A 270 -48.18 -62.38 -83.31
N THR A 271 -48.38 -63.25 -82.32
CA THR A 271 -48.91 -64.61 -82.54
C THR A 271 -50.37 -64.57 -83.01
N GLY A 272 -51.20 -63.70 -82.43
CA GLY A 272 -52.58 -63.49 -82.87
C GLY A 272 -52.67 -62.97 -84.30
N PHE A 273 -51.84 -62.00 -84.66
CA PHE A 273 -51.76 -61.48 -86.03
C PHE A 273 -51.29 -62.55 -87.03
N ALA A 274 -50.27 -63.33 -86.68
CA ALA A 274 -49.82 -64.46 -87.49
C ALA A 274 -50.93 -65.51 -87.68
N ALA A 275 -51.69 -65.82 -86.63
CA ALA A 275 -52.83 -66.74 -86.71
C ALA A 275 -53.95 -66.20 -87.61
N LEU A 276 -54.25 -64.89 -87.55
CA LEU A 276 -55.22 -64.25 -88.44
C LEU A 276 -54.75 -64.24 -89.90
N LEU A 277 -53.47 -63.97 -90.17
CA LEU A 277 -52.89 -64.05 -91.52
C LEU A 277 -53.01 -65.48 -92.07
N LEU A 278 -52.66 -66.49 -91.28
CA LEU A 278 -52.82 -67.90 -91.67
C LEU A 278 -54.30 -68.27 -91.87
N GLY A 279 -55.19 -67.78 -91.02
CA GLY A 279 -56.64 -67.96 -91.16
C GLY A 279 -57.19 -67.32 -92.43
N ALA A 280 -56.80 -66.09 -92.74
CA ALA A 280 -57.19 -65.38 -93.96
C ALA A 280 -56.59 -66.03 -95.22
N TRP A 281 -55.33 -66.46 -95.18
CA TRP A 281 -54.70 -67.22 -96.26
C TRP A 281 -55.48 -68.51 -96.56
N ARG A 282 -55.92 -69.22 -95.51
CA ARG A 282 -56.74 -70.42 -95.63
C ARG A 282 -58.15 -70.15 -96.19
N LEU A 283 -58.70 -68.96 -95.98
CA LEU A 283 -60.05 -68.59 -96.45
C LEU A 283 -60.03 -68.03 -97.89
N LEU A 284 -58.87 -67.54 -98.35
CA LEU A 284 -58.65 -67.00 -99.70
C LEU A 284 -58.20 -68.08 -100.71
N MET A 285 -57.73 -69.25 -100.25
CA MET A 285 -57.42 -70.42 -101.09
C MET A 285 -58.58 -71.39 -101.21
#